data_AF-A0A960F082-F1
#
_entry.id   AF-A0A960F082-F1
#
_cell.length_a   1.000
_cell.length_b   1.000
_cell.length_c   1.000
_cell.angle_alpha   90.00
_cell.angle_beta   90.00
_cell.angle_gamma   90.00
#
_symmetry.space_group_name_H-M   'P 1'
#
loop_
_entity.id
_entity.type
_entity.pdbx_description
1 polymer ?
#
loop_
_entity_poly.entity_id
_entity_poly.type
_entity_poly.pdbx_seq_one_letter_code
_entity_poly.pdbx_strand_id
1 'polypeptide(L)' 'MPAVTADTLTLPHLDPPAPGSLDRAVRTVTTAPHGFEGEGFPVRRAFAGVSLADLDPFIHM' A
#
# COMPACT_ATOMS: atom_id res chain seq x y z
N MET A 1 15.29 -1.44 -2.90
CA MET A 1 14.28 -0.80 -3.77
C MET A 1 15.01 0.00 -4.82
N PRO A 2 14.82 -0.25 -6.13
CA PRO A 2 15.47 0.56 -7.16
C PRO A 2 14.86 1.97 -7.11
N ALA A 3 15.71 2.98 -7.00
CA ALA A 3 15.29 4.37 -7.16
C ALA A 3 14.93 4.56 -8.64
N VAL A 4 13.64 4.71 -8.94
CA VAL A 4 13.17 5.11 -10.28
C VAL A 4 13.26 6.63 -10.34
N THR A 5 14.12 7.15 -11.21
CA THR A 5 14.14 8.57 -11.55
C THR A 5 13.23 8.80 -12.73
N ALA A 6 12.20 9.62 -12.57
CA ALA A 6 11.29 10.05 -13.63
C ALA A 6 11.09 11.57 -13.57
N ASP A 7 10.93 12.19 -14.74
CA ASP A 7 10.46 13.57 -14.80
C ASP A 7 8.94 13.59 -14.55
N THR A 8 8.56 14.08 -13.37
CA THR A 8 7.16 14.08 -12.93
C THR A 8 6.28 15.06 -13.69
N LEU A 9 6.86 15.95 -14.52
CA LEU A 9 6.10 16.91 -15.33
C LEU A 9 5.72 16.35 -16.71
N THR A 10 6.29 15.22 -17.11
CA THR A 10 6.12 14.65 -18.46
C THR A 10 5.64 13.19 -18.44
N LEU A 11 5.09 12.73 -17.32
CA LEU A 11 4.58 11.36 -17.20
C LEU A 11 3.44 11.09 -18.20
N PRO A 12 3.46 9.95 -18.92
CA PRO A 12 2.34 9.53 -19.73
C PRO A 12 1.09 9.35 -18.86
N HIS A 13 -0.06 9.77 -19.38
CA HIS A 13 -1.33 9.40 -18.78
C HIS A 13 -1.59 7.90 -18.96
N LEU A 14 -2.21 7.28 -17.95
CA LEU A 14 -2.70 5.92 -18.06
C LEU A 14 -4.01 5.91 -18.87
N ASP A 15 -4.15 4.93 -19.76
CA ASP A 15 -5.40 4.71 -20.47
C ASP A 15 -6.51 4.29 -19.49
N PRO A 16 -7.77 4.68 -19.77
CA PRO A 16 -8.90 4.22 -18.97
C PRO A 16 -9.05 2.68 -19.08
N PRO A 17 -9.64 2.03 -18.07
CA PRO A 17 -9.96 0.60 -18.15
C PRO A 17 -10.84 0.27 -19.35
N ALA A 18 -10.57 -0.86 -20.02
CA ALA A 18 -11.39 -1.33 -21.13
C ALA A 18 -12.80 -1.75 -20.66
N PRO A 19 -13.83 -1.68 -21.52
CA PRO A 19 -15.15 -2.21 -21.20
C PRO A 19 -15.08 -3.68 -20.74
N GLY A 20 -15.73 -3.99 -19.61
CA GLY A 20 -15.69 -5.34 -19.01
C GLY A 20 -14.48 -5.62 -18.13
N SER A 21 -13.59 -4.65 -17.92
CA SER A 21 -12.55 -4.76 -16.88
C SER A 21 -13.19 -4.91 -15.50
N LEU A 22 -12.59 -5.74 -14.66
CA LEU A 22 -13.03 -5.98 -13.28
C LEU A 22 -11.94 -5.54 -12.30
N ASP A 23 -12.39 -5.03 -11.15
CA ASP A 23 -11.50 -4.74 -10.04
C ASP A 23 -10.91 -6.04 -9.46
N ARG A 24 -9.71 -5.92 -8.88
CA ARG A 24 -9.09 -7.03 -8.15
C ARG A 24 -9.91 -7.33 -6.90
N ALA A 25 -10.19 -8.61 -6.66
CA ALA A 25 -10.94 -9.03 -5.48
C ALA A 25 -10.18 -8.72 -4.19
N VAL A 26 -10.91 -8.38 -3.12
CA VAL A 26 -10.35 -8.22 -1.78
C VAL A 26 -9.87 -9.59 -1.29
N ARG A 27 -8.57 -9.71 -1.01
CA ARG A 27 -7.99 -10.97 -0.53
C ARG A 27 -8.31 -11.24 0.94
N THR A 28 -8.16 -10.22 1.79
CA THR A 28 -8.38 -10.31 3.24
C THR A 28 -8.75 -8.94 3.82
N VAL A 29 -9.50 -8.95 4.92
CA VAL A 29 -9.75 -7.77 5.76
C VAL A 29 -9.27 -8.08 7.17
N THR A 30 -8.39 -7.25 7.71
CA THR A 30 -7.83 -7.39 9.06
C THR A 30 -8.06 -6.13 9.87
N THR A 31 -8.14 -6.26 11.20
CA THR A 31 -8.22 -5.13 12.11
C THR A 31 -6.85 -4.80 12.65
N ALA A 32 -6.37 -3.58 12.38
CA ALA A 32 -5.08 -3.11 12.85
C ALA A 32 -5.05 -3.00 14.39
N PRO A 33 -4.08 -3.62 15.08
CA PRO A 33 -3.90 -3.42 16.51
C PRO A 33 -3.54 -1.95 16.81
N HIS A 34 -4.00 -1.45 17.95
CA HIS A 34 -3.64 -0.14 18.48
C HIS A 34 -2.36 -0.24 19.33
N GLY A 35 -1.66 0.88 19.46
CA GLY A 35 -0.48 0.98 20.32
C GLY A 35 -0.01 2.42 20.44
N PHE A 36 1.14 2.60 21.09
CA PHE A 36 1.82 3.89 21.21
C PHE A 36 3.25 3.76 20.69
N GLU A 37 3.71 4.74 19.92
CA GLU A 37 5.07 4.81 19.36
C GLU A 37 5.69 6.20 19.60
N GLY A 38 7.03 6.28 19.57
CA GLY A 38 7.77 7.51 19.90
C GLY A 38 7.45 8.02 21.32
N GLU A 39 7.18 9.32 21.44
CA GLU A 39 6.83 10.00 22.70
C GLU A 39 5.37 9.76 23.14
N GLY A 40 4.83 8.56 22.90
CA GLY A 40 3.46 8.20 23.27
C GLY A 40 2.39 8.59 22.25
N PHE A 41 2.74 8.64 20.96
CA PHE A 41 1.77 8.89 19.90
C PHE A 41 0.90 7.66 19.67
N PRO A 42 -0.44 7.78 19.69
CA PRO A 42 -1.33 6.66 19.40
C PRO A 42 -1.26 6.31 17.92
N VAL A 43 -1.04 5.03 17.62
CA VAL A 43 -0.93 4.51 16.25
C VAL A 43 -1.77 3.25 16.04
N ARG A 44 -1.98 2.90 14.76
CA ARG A 44 -2.56 1.64 14.31
C ARG A 44 -1.55 0.99 13.37
N ARG A 45 -1.11 -0.24 13.67
CA ARG A 45 -0.16 -0.97 12.81
C ARG A 45 -0.92 -1.79 11.78
N ALA A 46 -1.25 -1.19 10.64
CA ALA A 46 -2.14 -1.79 9.64
C ALA A 46 -1.60 -3.09 9.05
N PHE A 47 -0.28 -3.21 8.89
CA PHE A 47 0.37 -4.40 8.35
C PHE A 47 0.78 -5.44 9.39
N ALA A 48 0.45 -5.24 10.66
CA ALA A 48 0.81 -6.19 11.72
C ALA A 48 0.25 -7.59 11.42
N GLY A 49 1.14 -8.57 11.26
CA GLY A 49 0.79 -9.98 11.03
C GLY A 49 0.43 -10.34 9.58
N VAL A 50 0.48 -9.39 8.63
CA VAL A 50 0.29 -9.68 7.20
C VAL A 50 1.61 -10.20 6.61
N SER A 51 1.53 -11.17 5.69
CA SER A 51 2.70 -11.74 5.02
C SER A 51 3.46 -10.67 4.24
N LEU A 52 4.79 -10.61 4.38
CA LEU A 52 5.63 -9.65 3.64
C LEU A 52 5.54 -9.82 2.12
N ALA A 53 5.34 -11.06 1.64
CA ALA A 53 5.16 -11.32 0.21
C ALA A 53 3.88 -10.69 -0.34
N ASP A 54 2.88 -10.43 0.52
CA ASP A 54 1.64 -9.77 0.15
C ASP A 54 1.74 -8.24 0.30
N LEU A 55 2.82 -7.73 0.91
CA LEU A 55 3.04 -6.32 1.19
C LEU A 55 4.10 -5.65 0.30
N ASP A 56 5.01 -6.40 -0.31
CA ASP A 56 6.07 -5.84 -1.16
C ASP A 56 5.50 -4.85 -2.19
N PRO A 57 5.99 -3.59 -2.26
CA PRO A 57 7.20 -3.01 -1.62
C PRO A 57 6.99 -2.24 -0.32
N PHE A 58 5.80 -2.33 0.27
CA PHE A 58 5.47 -1.61 1.49
C PHE A 58 6.09 -2.28 2.73
N ILE A 59 6.75 -1.49 3.57
CA ILE A 59 7.44 -1.95 4.78
C ILE A 59 6.71 -1.62 6.08
N HIS A 60 5.78 -0.65 6.05
CA HIS A 60 5.05 -0.17 7.22
C HIS A 60 3.79 0.58 6.80
N MET A 61 2.78 0.55 7.66
CA MET A 61 1.56 1.37 7.61
C MET A 61 0.87 1.35 8.98
#